data_AF-A0A357EF05-F1
#
_entry.id   AF-A0A357EF05-F1
#
_cell.length_a   1.000
_cell.length_b   1.000
_cell.length_c   1.000
_cell.angle_alpha   90.00
_cell.angle_beta   90.00
_cell.angle_gamma   90.00
#
_symmetry.space_group_name_H-M   'P 1'
#
loop_
_entity.id
_entity.type
_entity.pdbx_description
1 polymer ?
#
loop_
_entity_poly.entity_id
_entity_poly.type
_entity_poly.pdbx_seq_one_letter_code
_entity_poly.pdbx_strand_id
1 'polypeptide(L)'
;MEKGVEFVNTLLASFLLLGTVFLLSVPARSDDDPGPRPLRTSSLLQLDQLFSSGTHLLVTQGAIESFLAAMEGTPPDWATVYGHGHHDPDHDDRLFNLNRERDAAREGNPILTWRIAFVWTGEVSHFDADTQSYSVAVGPELTPTSWGLVRFKPEEFPSNLRVRPDKHLADWIDGSLRRHESVQVSIIMAGTLIPTESIIYDFSHDAEGVGLIMPVVKVEQVEVVLVKPHA
;
A
#
# COMPACT_ATOMS: atom_id res chain seq x y z
N MET A 1 -57.66 25.42 -58.93
CA MET A 1 -57.99 24.28 -59.81
C MET A 1 -56.83 24.15 -60.79
N GLU A 2 -56.31 22.93 -60.98
CA GLU A 2 -55.12 22.52 -61.77
C GLU A 2 -53.75 22.85 -61.13
N LYS A 3 -52.99 21.84 -60.63
CA LYS A 3 -52.09 20.86 -61.32
C LYS A 3 -50.97 21.58 -62.08
N GLY A 4 -49.67 21.34 -61.95
CA GLY A 4 -48.85 20.28 -61.36
C GLY A 4 -47.64 20.06 -62.27
N VAL A 5 -46.41 20.09 -61.71
CA VAL A 5 -45.12 19.46 -62.16
C VAL A 5 -44.59 19.83 -63.57
N GLU A 6 -43.39 20.41 -63.77
CA GLU A 6 -42.05 19.78 -63.81
C GLU A 6 -40.94 20.81 -64.17
N PHE A 7 -39.67 20.36 -64.10
CA PHE A 7 -38.37 20.94 -64.52
C PHE A 7 -37.56 21.69 -63.45
N VAL A 8 -36.62 21.01 -62.76
CA VAL A 8 -35.25 20.59 -63.15
C VAL A 8 -34.22 21.72 -62.96
N ASN A 9 -33.31 21.45 -62.00
CA ASN A 9 -31.95 21.94 -61.78
C ASN A 9 -31.65 23.44 -61.95
N THR A 10 -31.02 24.05 -60.93
CA THR A 10 -29.56 24.35 -60.90
C THR A 10 -29.21 25.18 -59.65
N LEU A 11 -28.22 24.72 -58.88
CA LEU A 11 -27.29 25.44 -57.96
C LEU A 11 -27.84 26.56 -57.04
N LEU A 12 -27.72 26.39 -55.72
CA LEU A 12 -26.72 27.07 -54.85
C LEU A 12 -27.13 26.94 -53.36
N ALA A 13 -26.13 26.67 -52.49
CA ALA A 13 -26.07 27.10 -51.08
C ALA A 13 -27.14 26.50 -50.13
N SER A 14 -26.87 26.07 -48.90
CA SER A 14 -25.70 26.19 -48.04
C SER A 14 -25.97 25.39 -46.77
N PHE A 15 -24.91 24.80 -46.21
CA PHE A 15 -24.77 24.39 -44.81
C PHE A 15 -25.77 23.37 -44.24
N LEU A 16 -25.43 22.09 -44.37
CA LEU A 16 -25.87 21.07 -43.41
C LEU A 16 -24.64 20.53 -42.66
N LEU A 17 -24.73 20.73 -41.35
CA LEU A 17 -23.81 20.39 -40.26
C LEU A 17 -22.91 19.19 -40.53
N LEU A 18 -21.61 19.45 -40.70
CA LEU A 18 -20.56 18.48 -40.39
C LEU A 18 -20.08 18.74 -38.96
N GLY A 19 -20.89 18.33 -37.99
CA GLY A 19 -20.52 18.29 -36.58
C GLY A 19 -19.69 17.04 -36.28
N THR A 20 -18.48 16.96 -36.84
CA THR A 20 -17.48 15.95 -36.44
C THR A 20 -17.05 16.27 -35.02
N VAL A 21 -17.78 15.74 -34.04
CA VAL A 21 -17.32 15.65 -32.65
C VAL A 21 -16.20 14.63 -32.66
N PHE A 22 -14.96 15.11 -32.78
CA PHE A 22 -13.80 14.37 -32.32
C PHE A 22 -14.01 14.11 -30.83
N LEU A 23 -14.52 12.92 -30.50
CA LEU A 23 -14.34 12.33 -29.18
C LEU A 23 -12.84 12.05 -29.03
N LEU A 24 -12.07 13.08 -28.74
CA LEU A 24 -10.79 12.90 -28.08
C LEU A 24 -11.14 12.29 -26.72
N SER A 25 -11.01 10.97 -26.63
CA SER A 25 -10.86 10.31 -25.34
C SER A 25 -9.65 10.94 -24.67
N VAL A 26 -9.89 11.96 -23.84
CA VAL A 26 -8.93 12.35 -22.82
C VAL A 26 -8.77 11.09 -21.98
N PRO A 27 -7.59 10.45 -21.92
CA PRO A 27 -7.40 9.41 -20.94
C PRO A 27 -7.67 10.07 -19.60
N ALA A 28 -8.69 9.57 -18.90
CA ALA A 28 -8.91 9.90 -17.50
C ALA A 28 -7.67 9.41 -16.76
N ARG A 29 -6.66 10.28 -16.68
CA ARG A 29 -5.49 10.06 -15.85
C ARG A 29 -6.03 10.22 -14.43
N SER A 30 -6.14 9.13 -13.70
CA SER A 30 -6.37 9.24 -12.26
C SER A 30 -5.24 10.10 -11.71
N ASP A 31 -5.56 11.18 -11.00
CA ASP A 31 -4.57 12.01 -10.31
C ASP A 31 -3.73 11.19 -9.31
N ASP A 32 -4.15 9.96 -9.00
CA ASP A 32 -3.49 8.99 -8.12
C ASP A 32 -2.51 8.03 -8.82
N ASP A 33 -2.07 8.31 -10.05
CA ASP A 33 -1.04 7.48 -10.70
C ASP A 33 0.37 8.04 -10.42
N PRO A 34 1.11 7.52 -9.40
CA PRO A 34 2.45 7.99 -9.08
C PRO A 34 3.48 7.68 -10.17
N GLY A 35 3.09 6.97 -11.24
CA GLY A 35 3.98 6.46 -12.25
C GLY A 35 4.85 5.30 -11.72
N PRO A 36 5.61 4.66 -12.61
CA PRO A 36 6.43 3.51 -12.23
C PRO A 36 7.64 3.94 -11.40
N ARG A 37 7.88 3.21 -10.31
CA ARG A 37 9.02 3.41 -9.40
C ARG A 37 10.25 2.64 -9.88
N PRO A 38 11.47 3.11 -9.62
CA PRO A 38 12.67 2.32 -9.94
C PRO A 38 12.67 1.01 -9.14
N LEU A 39 12.93 -0.13 -9.79
CA LEU A 39 13.19 -1.38 -9.07
C LEU A 39 14.67 -1.46 -8.71
N ARG A 40 14.98 -1.44 -7.41
CA ARG A 40 16.36 -1.49 -6.92
C ARG A 40 16.78 -2.91 -6.58
N THR A 41 18.06 -3.22 -6.72
CA THR A 41 18.66 -4.52 -6.34
C THR A 41 19.43 -4.45 -5.01
N SER A 42 19.26 -3.36 -4.27
CA SER A 42 19.89 -3.12 -2.98
C SER A 42 19.61 -4.25 -1.99
N SER A 43 20.58 -4.59 -1.15
CA SER A 43 20.31 -5.51 -0.03
C SER A 43 19.38 -4.83 0.97
N LEU A 44 18.50 -5.60 1.64
CA LEU A 44 17.75 -5.11 2.80
C LEU A 44 18.67 -4.57 3.91
N LEU A 45 19.96 -4.98 3.91
CA LEU A 45 20.99 -4.45 4.81
C LEU A 45 21.45 -3.02 4.49
N GLN A 46 21.01 -2.44 3.37
CA GLN A 46 21.34 -1.08 2.93
C GLN A 46 20.10 -0.17 2.92
N LEU A 47 19.02 -0.58 3.60
CA LEU A 47 17.79 0.22 3.69
C LEU A 47 18.01 1.57 4.36
N ASP A 48 18.95 1.66 5.29
CA ASP A 48 19.34 2.91 5.96
C ASP A 48 19.79 3.99 4.98
N GLN A 49 20.39 3.60 3.86
CA GLN A 49 20.84 4.53 2.81
C GLN A 49 19.70 5.06 1.92
N LEU A 50 18.53 4.43 1.97
CA LEU A 50 17.36 4.85 1.16
C LEU A 50 16.56 5.98 1.81
N PHE A 51 16.76 6.21 3.11
CA PHE A 51 15.94 7.14 3.89
C PHE A 51 16.78 8.26 4.49
N SER A 52 16.12 9.37 4.84
CA SER A 52 16.77 10.48 5.51
C SER A 52 17.27 10.07 6.89
N SER A 53 18.35 10.71 7.35
CA SER A 53 18.80 10.60 8.74
C SER A 53 17.64 10.86 9.71
N GLY A 54 17.53 10.05 10.76
CA GLY A 54 16.42 10.08 11.72
C GLY A 54 15.22 9.20 11.38
N THR A 55 15.28 8.41 10.31
CA THR A 55 14.24 7.40 10.02
C THR A 55 14.49 6.13 10.84
N HIS A 56 13.49 5.69 11.60
CA HIS A 56 13.54 4.48 12.42
C HIS A 56 13.09 3.27 11.60
N LEU A 57 14.01 2.32 11.36
CA LEU A 57 13.71 1.11 10.58
C LEU A 57 12.99 0.08 11.45
N LEU A 58 11.70 -0.14 11.19
CA LEU A 58 10.84 -1.11 11.87
C LEU A 58 10.64 -2.35 10.99
N VAL A 59 11.75 -2.96 10.57
CA VAL A 59 11.79 -4.09 9.61
C VAL A 59 12.15 -5.42 10.25
N THR A 60 12.40 -5.43 11.56
CA THR A 60 12.70 -6.63 12.34
C THR A 60 11.81 -6.68 13.56
N GLN A 61 11.51 -7.90 14.05
CA GLN A 61 10.73 -8.10 15.27
C GLN A 61 11.25 -7.25 16.44
N GLY A 62 12.56 -7.31 16.73
CA GLY A 62 13.14 -6.59 17.88
C GLY A 62 13.04 -5.07 17.76
N ALA A 63 13.15 -4.52 16.54
CA ALA A 63 12.98 -3.08 16.33
C ALA A 63 11.52 -2.65 16.54
N ILE A 64 10.57 -3.45 16.06
CA ILE A 64 9.13 -3.22 16.24
C ILE A 64 8.77 -3.29 17.73
N GLU A 65 9.22 -4.32 18.44
CA GLU A 65 8.97 -4.48 19.89
C GLU A 65 9.57 -3.32 20.69
N SER A 66 10.78 -2.89 20.36
CA SER A 66 11.43 -1.74 21.02
C SER A 66 10.65 -0.45 20.80
N PHE A 67 10.11 -0.26 19.59
CA PHE A 67 9.26 0.88 19.25
C PHE A 67 7.95 0.86 20.05
N LEU A 68 7.25 -0.27 20.10
CA LEU A 68 6.00 -0.41 20.87
C LEU A 68 6.24 -0.22 22.38
N ALA A 69 7.33 -0.80 22.91
CA ALA A 69 7.71 -0.63 24.31
C ALA A 69 8.06 0.83 24.65
N ALA A 70 8.75 1.54 23.76
CA ALA A 70 9.03 2.95 23.95
C ALA A 70 7.75 3.79 23.90
N MET A 71 6.74 3.38 23.12
CA MET A 71 5.48 4.10 22.98
C MET A 71 4.49 3.86 24.13
N GLU A 72 4.36 2.62 24.59
CA GLU A 72 3.29 2.22 25.50
C GLU A 72 3.76 1.33 26.67
N GLY A 73 5.06 1.11 26.80
CA GLY A 73 5.67 0.38 27.90
C GLY A 73 5.58 -1.14 27.79
N THR A 74 4.37 -1.70 27.88
CA THR A 74 4.15 -3.15 27.97
C THR A 74 3.06 -3.66 27.03
N PRO A 75 3.18 -4.90 26.52
CA PRO A 75 2.16 -5.49 25.65
C PRO A 75 0.82 -5.64 26.36
N PRO A 76 -0.32 -5.59 25.63
CA PRO A 76 -1.62 -5.91 26.20
C PRO A 76 -1.68 -7.34 26.75
N ASP A 77 -2.45 -7.55 27.82
CA ASP A 77 -2.80 -8.90 28.29
C ASP A 77 -3.91 -9.46 27.40
N TRP A 78 -3.50 -10.03 26.26
CA TRP A 78 -4.42 -10.56 25.27
C TRP A 78 -5.34 -11.65 25.79
N ALA A 79 -4.91 -12.43 26.78
CA ALA A 79 -5.77 -13.45 27.37
C ALA A 79 -6.95 -12.81 28.11
N THR A 80 -6.68 -11.76 28.89
CA THR A 80 -7.73 -11.01 29.59
C THR A 80 -8.63 -10.25 28.61
N VAL A 81 -8.07 -9.63 27.57
CA VAL A 81 -8.86 -8.89 26.57
C VAL A 81 -9.73 -9.86 25.76
N TYR A 82 -9.18 -10.98 25.31
CA TYR A 82 -9.89 -12.00 24.53
C TYR A 82 -10.99 -12.68 25.35
N GLY A 83 -10.71 -13.00 26.62
CA GLY A 83 -11.63 -13.66 27.56
C GLY A 83 -12.03 -15.05 27.10
N HIS A 84 -13.34 -15.32 27.03
CA HIS A 84 -13.89 -16.64 26.66
C HIS A 84 -14.20 -16.80 25.16
N GLY A 85 -13.56 -15.97 24.33
CA GLY A 85 -13.67 -16.00 22.87
C GLY A 85 -14.79 -15.12 22.33
N HIS A 86 -15.04 -15.22 21.03
CA HIS A 86 -15.95 -14.31 20.31
C HIS A 86 -17.42 -14.34 20.76
N HIS A 87 -17.81 -15.29 21.62
CA HIS A 87 -19.15 -15.35 22.21
C HIS A 87 -19.21 -14.78 23.63
N ASP A 88 -18.09 -14.33 24.16
CA ASP A 88 -18.04 -13.60 25.41
C ASP A 88 -18.73 -12.24 25.23
N PRO A 89 -19.80 -11.94 25.99
CA PRO A 89 -20.59 -10.73 25.79
C PRO A 89 -19.79 -9.45 26.01
N ASP A 90 -18.69 -9.52 26.76
CA ASP A 90 -17.85 -8.37 27.09
C ASP A 90 -16.60 -8.28 26.17
N HIS A 91 -16.48 -9.16 25.17
CA HIS A 91 -15.32 -9.23 24.25
C HIS A 91 -15.04 -7.89 23.54
N ASP A 92 -16.07 -7.36 22.87
CA ASP A 92 -15.95 -6.11 22.12
C ASP A 92 -15.72 -4.91 23.05
N ASP A 93 -16.37 -4.90 24.21
CA ASP A 93 -16.23 -3.82 25.20
C ASP A 93 -14.82 -3.76 25.78
N ARG A 94 -14.19 -4.91 26.08
CA ARG A 94 -12.79 -4.95 26.54
C ARG A 94 -11.83 -4.47 25.46
N LEU A 95 -12.01 -4.89 24.21
CA LEU A 95 -11.16 -4.46 23.10
C LEU A 95 -11.33 -2.95 22.82
N PHE A 96 -12.56 -2.44 22.86
CA PHE A 96 -12.86 -1.03 22.69
C PHE A 96 -12.23 -0.18 23.79
N ASN A 97 -12.37 -0.61 25.05
CA ASN A 97 -11.77 0.09 26.19
C ASN A 97 -10.24 0.08 26.11
N LEU A 98 -9.62 -1.05 25.73
CA LEU A 98 -8.17 -1.13 25.51
C LEU A 98 -7.71 -0.07 24.49
N ASN A 99 -8.36 0.01 23.33
CA ASN A 99 -8.03 0.99 22.29
C ASN A 99 -8.11 2.42 22.86
N ARG A 100 -9.22 2.77 23.52
CA ARG A 100 -9.42 4.11 24.09
C ARG A 100 -8.40 4.48 25.16
N GLU A 101 -8.09 3.55 26.06
CA GLU A 101 -7.11 3.79 27.12
C GLU A 101 -5.71 3.99 26.56
N ARG A 102 -5.32 3.19 25.56
CA ARG A 102 -4.02 3.26 24.89
C ARG A 102 -3.90 4.52 24.04
N ASP A 103 -4.94 4.91 23.31
CA ASP A 103 -5.00 6.19 22.59
C ASP A 103 -4.77 7.37 23.54
N ALA A 104 -5.50 7.42 24.65
CA ALA A 104 -5.35 8.50 25.64
C ALA A 104 -3.94 8.51 26.27
N ALA A 105 -3.37 7.34 26.56
CA ALA A 105 -2.03 7.23 27.13
C ALA A 105 -0.92 7.65 26.15
N ARG A 106 -1.16 7.54 24.84
CA ARG A 106 -0.22 7.96 23.80
C ARG A 106 -0.22 9.46 23.54
N GLU A 107 -1.24 10.20 23.98
CA GLU A 107 -1.35 11.63 23.69
C GLU A 107 -0.09 12.40 24.14
N GLY A 108 0.49 13.18 23.21
CA GLY A 108 1.71 13.94 23.48
C GLY A 108 3.00 13.12 23.54
N ASN A 109 2.97 11.80 23.30
CA ASN A 109 4.18 10.98 23.26
C ASN A 109 5.07 11.43 22.06
N PRO A 110 6.34 11.81 22.28
CA PRO A 110 7.21 12.31 21.22
C PRO A 110 7.47 11.29 20.10
N ILE A 111 7.32 10.00 20.38
CA ILE A 111 7.51 8.92 19.40
C ILE A 111 6.45 8.97 18.29
N LEU A 112 5.27 9.54 18.55
CA LEU A 112 4.25 9.75 17.50
C LEU A 112 4.76 10.61 16.33
N THR A 113 5.80 11.42 16.57
CA THR A 113 6.42 12.28 15.55
C THR A 113 7.59 11.62 14.83
N TRP A 114 7.98 10.41 15.23
CA TRP A 114 9.09 9.71 14.59
C TRP A 114 8.73 9.35 13.16
N ARG A 115 9.69 9.57 12.25
CA ARG A 115 9.63 9.00 10.92
C ARG A 115 10.04 7.54 11.01
N ILE A 116 9.15 6.64 10.63
CA ILE A 116 9.36 5.19 10.66
C ILE A 116 9.40 4.64 9.25
N ALA A 117 10.13 3.55 9.04
CA ALA A 117 10.09 2.77 7.80
C ALA A 117 9.70 1.32 8.10
N PHE A 118 8.77 0.77 7.32
CA PHE A 118 8.24 -0.57 7.48
C PHE A 118 8.08 -1.25 6.12
N VAL A 119 7.88 -2.57 6.13
CA VAL A 119 7.89 -3.41 4.92
C VAL A 119 6.53 -4.04 4.69
N TRP A 120 6.11 -4.03 3.44
CA TRP A 120 5.09 -4.90 2.87
C TRP A 120 5.72 -5.81 1.81
N THR A 121 5.04 -6.91 1.50
CA THR A 121 5.48 -7.87 0.48
C THR A 121 4.85 -7.58 -0.86
N GLY A 122 5.52 -7.96 -1.94
CA GLY A 122 4.92 -7.90 -3.25
C GLY A 122 5.55 -8.83 -4.25
N GLU A 123 4.83 -9.03 -5.33
CA GLU A 123 5.21 -9.92 -6.42
C GLU A 123 5.08 -9.18 -7.75
N VAL A 124 6.17 -9.21 -8.52
CA VAL A 124 6.18 -8.68 -9.88
C VAL A 124 5.34 -9.60 -10.76
N SER A 125 4.42 -9.01 -11.50
CA SER A 125 3.48 -9.71 -12.38
C SER A 125 3.80 -9.42 -13.85
N HIS A 126 2.82 -9.04 -14.65
CA HIS A 126 3.01 -8.87 -16.09
C HIS A 126 3.71 -7.54 -16.43
N PHE A 127 4.42 -7.56 -17.57
CA PHE A 127 4.88 -6.34 -18.24
C PHE A 127 3.70 -5.64 -18.91
N ASP A 128 3.67 -4.31 -18.81
CA ASP A 128 2.74 -3.42 -19.50
C ASP A 128 3.51 -2.61 -20.55
N ALA A 129 3.15 -2.83 -21.81
CA ALA A 129 3.79 -2.19 -22.95
C ALA A 129 3.46 -0.70 -23.07
N ASP A 130 2.29 -0.26 -22.60
CA ASP A 130 1.88 1.14 -22.71
C ASP A 130 2.66 2.01 -21.73
N THR A 131 2.97 1.46 -20.55
CA THR A 131 3.68 2.17 -19.49
C THR A 131 5.17 1.82 -19.39
N GLN A 132 5.61 0.82 -20.16
CA GLN A 132 6.97 0.27 -20.16
C GLN A 132 7.43 -0.03 -18.73
N SER A 133 6.62 -0.81 -18.02
CA SER A 133 6.80 -1.14 -16.60
C SER A 133 6.14 -2.47 -16.23
N TYR A 134 6.43 -2.98 -15.05
CA TYR A 134 5.80 -4.19 -14.51
C TYR A 134 4.82 -3.83 -13.40
N SER A 135 3.66 -4.46 -13.38
CA SER A 135 2.70 -4.36 -12.28
C SER A 135 3.18 -5.16 -11.07
N VAL A 136 2.94 -4.64 -9.87
CA VAL A 136 3.28 -5.31 -8.60
C VAL A 136 2.01 -5.61 -7.83
N ALA A 137 1.77 -6.89 -7.55
CA ALA A 137 0.76 -7.28 -6.56
C ALA A 137 1.35 -7.03 -5.16
N VAL A 138 0.62 -6.32 -4.30
CA VAL A 138 1.12 -5.91 -2.99
C VAL A 138 0.25 -6.51 -1.88
N GLY A 139 0.90 -7.02 -0.83
CA GLY A 139 0.26 -7.60 0.34
C GLY A 139 0.85 -7.04 1.65
N PRO A 140 0.04 -6.98 2.72
CA PRO A 140 0.56 -6.63 4.03
C PRO A 140 1.53 -7.70 4.54
N GLU A 141 2.57 -7.27 5.25
CA GLU A 141 3.43 -8.16 6.02
C GLU A 141 2.91 -8.25 7.46
N LEU A 142 2.78 -9.46 7.99
CA LEU A 142 2.49 -9.71 9.40
C LEU A 142 3.78 -10.15 10.10
N THR A 143 4.19 -9.40 11.12
CA THR A 143 5.36 -9.74 11.94
C THR A 143 4.90 -10.28 13.29
N PRO A 144 5.16 -11.57 13.61
CA PRO A 144 4.94 -12.08 14.96
C PRO A 144 5.86 -11.42 15.97
N THR A 145 5.30 -10.99 17.10
CA THR A 145 6.02 -10.37 18.21
C THR A 145 5.47 -10.86 19.55
N SER A 146 6.18 -10.54 20.64
CA SER A 146 5.66 -10.69 22.02
C SER A 146 4.45 -9.80 22.30
N TRP A 147 4.21 -8.77 21.50
CA TRP A 147 3.02 -7.93 21.57
C TRP A 147 1.81 -8.52 20.87
N GLY A 148 1.96 -9.58 20.06
CA GLY A 148 0.95 -10.07 19.12
C GLY A 148 1.45 -9.98 17.67
N LEU A 149 0.55 -10.12 16.70
CA LEU A 149 0.86 -9.91 15.29
C LEU A 149 0.86 -8.41 14.98
N VAL A 150 1.98 -7.89 14.48
CA VAL A 150 2.05 -6.50 14.03
C VAL A 150 1.85 -6.44 12.53
N ARG A 151 0.90 -5.60 12.10
CA ARG A 151 0.60 -5.32 10.70
C ARG A 151 0.49 -3.82 10.49
N PHE A 152 1.52 -3.20 9.93
CA PHE A 152 1.45 -1.77 9.58
C PHE A 152 0.37 -1.49 8.54
N LYS A 153 -0.42 -0.45 8.79
CA LYS A 153 -1.51 0.01 7.93
C LYS A 153 -1.15 1.38 7.34
N PRO A 154 -0.82 1.49 6.04
CA PRO A 154 -0.68 2.79 5.39
C PRO A 154 -2.07 3.47 5.31
N GLU A 155 -2.13 4.77 5.58
CA GLU A 155 -3.34 5.60 5.40
C GLU A 155 -3.81 5.58 3.95
N GLU A 156 -2.86 5.84 3.05
CA GLU A 156 -3.03 5.83 1.61
C GLU A 156 -1.88 5.02 1.00
N PHE A 157 -2.21 4.11 0.08
CA PHE A 157 -1.24 3.33 -0.67
C PHE A 157 -1.71 3.12 -2.11
N PRO A 158 -0.85 3.34 -3.13
CA PRO A 158 -1.25 3.19 -4.52
C PRO A 158 -1.60 1.74 -4.84
N SER A 159 -2.85 1.52 -5.25
CA SER A 159 -3.37 0.20 -5.62
C SER A 159 -2.79 -0.37 -6.92
N ASN A 160 -2.19 0.50 -7.75
CA ASN A 160 -1.62 0.19 -9.05
C ASN A 160 -0.09 0.37 -9.07
N LEU A 161 0.61 -0.11 -8.03
CA LEU A 161 2.05 0.00 -7.96
C LEU A 161 2.71 -0.64 -9.18
N ARG A 162 3.54 0.15 -9.87
CA ARG A 162 4.34 -0.29 -11.01
C ARG A 162 5.81 -0.05 -10.78
N VAL A 163 6.64 -0.91 -11.34
CA VAL A 163 8.09 -0.79 -11.25
C VAL A 163 8.76 -0.81 -12.61
N ARG A 164 9.83 -0.02 -12.74
CA ARG A 164 10.69 0.01 -13.91
C ARG A 164 12.10 -0.45 -13.52
N PRO A 165 12.48 -1.68 -13.87
CA PRO A 165 13.86 -2.14 -13.72
C PRO A 165 14.80 -1.51 -14.74
N ASP A 166 16.11 -1.62 -14.52
CA ASP A 166 17.08 -1.44 -15.61
C ASP A 166 16.98 -2.58 -16.64
N LYS A 167 17.66 -2.42 -17.78
CA LYS A 167 17.56 -3.38 -18.88
C LYS A 167 18.00 -4.81 -18.48
N HIS A 168 19.07 -4.94 -17.70
CA HIS A 168 19.58 -6.25 -17.32
C HIS A 168 18.60 -6.96 -16.38
N LEU A 169 18.04 -6.22 -15.42
CA LEU A 169 17.04 -6.74 -14.51
C LEU A 169 15.72 -7.05 -15.23
N ALA A 170 15.33 -6.24 -16.23
CA ALA A 170 14.16 -6.52 -17.07
C ALA A 170 14.28 -7.88 -17.77
N ASP A 171 15.41 -8.15 -18.43
CA ASP A 171 15.65 -9.40 -19.15
C ASP A 171 15.57 -10.63 -18.21
N TRP A 172 16.07 -10.49 -16.97
CA TRP A 172 15.99 -11.52 -15.95
C TRP A 172 14.55 -11.75 -15.47
N ILE A 173 13.81 -10.69 -15.14
CA ILE A 173 12.40 -10.76 -14.71
C ILE A 173 11.58 -11.46 -15.79
N ASP A 174 11.69 -11.01 -17.03
CA ASP A 174 11.03 -11.61 -18.19
C ASP A 174 11.34 -13.10 -18.32
N GLY A 175 12.60 -13.48 -18.10
CA GLY A 175 13.03 -14.88 -18.09
C GLY A 175 12.33 -15.69 -17.00
N SER A 176 12.30 -15.18 -15.77
CA SER A 176 11.66 -15.83 -14.61
C SER A 176 10.16 -15.98 -14.81
N LEU A 177 9.48 -14.92 -15.26
CA LEU A 177 8.04 -14.95 -15.52
C LEU A 177 7.66 -15.94 -16.63
N ARG A 178 8.45 -16.04 -17.70
CA ARG A 178 8.25 -17.07 -18.75
C ARG A 178 8.41 -18.49 -18.23
N ARG A 179 9.22 -18.69 -17.18
CA ARG A 179 9.37 -19.97 -16.47
C ARG A 179 8.33 -20.17 -15.37
N HIS A 180 7.38 -19.25 -15.19
CA HIS A 180 6.40 -19.24 -14.09
C HIS A 180 7.06 -19.22 -12.71
N GLU A 181 8.26 -18.63 -12.63
CA GLU A 181 8.95 -18.39 -11.36
C GLU A 181 8.48 -17.06 -10.77
N SER A 182 8.21 -17.09 -9.46
CA SER A 182 7.79 -15.90 -8.72
C SER A 182 8.96 -14.92 -8.55
N VAL A 183 8.69 -13.64 -8.78
CA VAL A 183 9.67 -12.55 -8.61
C VAL A 183 9.21 -11.67 -7.46
N GLN A 184 9.77 -11.92 -6.28
CA GLN A 184 9.40 -11.25 -5.05
C GLN A 184 10.12 -9.90 -4.88
N VAL A 185 9.40 -8.92 -4.34
CA VAL A 185 9.89 -7.60 -3.99
C VAL A 185 9.46 -7.22 -2.58
N SER A 186 10.25 -6.41 -1.91
CA SER A 186 9.87 -5.71 -0.70
C SER A 186 9.42 -4.31 -1.06
N ILE A 187 8.25 -3.91 -0.58
CA ILE A 187 7.78 -2.53 -0.63
C ILE A 187 8.13 -1.90 0.70
N ILE A 188 9.08 -0.98 0.70
CA ILE A 188 9.49 -0.27 1.91
C ILE A 188 8.81 1.09 1.90
N MET A 189 7.97 1.32 2.89
CA MET A 189 7.24 2.56 3.08
C MET A 189 7.84 3.30 4.26
N ALA A 190 8.00 4.62 4.11
CA ALA A 190 8.40 5.49 5.21
C ALA A 190 7.40 6.63 5.38
N GLY A 191 7.17 7.01 6.63
CA GLY A 191 6.18 8.00 6.99
C GLY A 191 6.12 8.24 8.49
N THR A 192 5.07 8.89 8.94
CA THR A 192 4.82 9.21 10.35
C THR A 192 3.51 8.58 10.80
N LEU A 193 3.40 8.24 12.08
CA LEU A 193 2.12 7.77 12.61
C LEU A 193 1.06 8.88 12.52
N ILE A 194 -0.20 8.51 12.30
CA ILE A 194 -1.31 9.44 12.43
C ILE A 194 -1.55 9.69 13.93
N PRO A 195 -1.31 10.89 14.48
CA PRO A 195 -1.37 11.09 15.93
C PRO A 195 -2.73 10.73 16.54
N THR A 196 -3.82 10.98 15.81
CA THR A 196 -5.19 10.71 16.26
C THR A 196 -5.65 9.26 16.12
N GLU A 197 -4.92 8.43 15.36
CA GLU A 197 -5.29 7.04 15.05
C GLU A 197 -4.05 6.14 15.01
N SER A 198 -3.10 6.36 15.92
CA SER A 198 -1.70 5.92 15.71
C SER A 198 -1.54 4.41 15.72
N ILE A 199 -2.26 3.71 16.59
CA ILE A 199 -2.23 2.25 16.70
C ILE A 199 -3.64 1.75 16.98
N ILE A 200 -4.11 0.81 16.16
CA ILE A 200 -5.37 0.10 16.36
C ILE A 200 -5.06 -1.30 16.90
N TYR A 201 -5.78 -1.71 17.94
CA TYR A 201 -5.73 -3.06 18.50
C TYR A 201 -6.96 -3.85 18.05
N ASP A 202 -6.74 -5.09 17.62
CA ASP A 202 -7.76 -6.03 17.18
C ASP A 202 -7.32 -7.47 17.49
N PHE A 203 -8.03 -8.47 16.99
CA PHE A 203 -7.63 -9.88 17.02
C PHE A 203 -7.31 -10.39 15.61
N SER A 204 -6.39 -11.35 15.55
CA SER A 204 -6.10 -12.07 14.32
C SER A 204 -7.31 -12.93 13.90
N HIS A 205 -7.64 -12.91 12.61
CA HIS A 205 -8.63 -13.83 12.04
C HIS A 205 -8.06 -15.24 11.81
N ASP A 206 -6.74 -15.38 11.75
CA ASP A 206 -6.07 -16.65 11.42
C ASP A 206 -5.71 -17.46 12.68
N ALA A 207 -5.60 -16.80 13.82
CA ALA A 207 -5.21 -17.42 15.08
C ALA A 207 -6.05 -16.89 16.25
N GLU A 208 -6.85 -17.78 16.83
CA GLU A 208 -7.75 -17.46 17.92
C GLU A 208 -7.00 -16.90 19.15
N GLY A 209 -7.51 -15.80 19.71
CA GLY A 209 -6.94 -15.17 20.90
C GLY A 209 -5.62 -14.43 20.69
N VAL A 210 -5.07 -14.43 19.48
CA VAL A 210 -3.85 -13.68 19.16
C VAL A 210 -4.21 -12.24 18.84
N GLY A 211 -3.65 -11.30 19.59
CA GLY A 211 -3.82 -9.88 19.32
C GLY A 211 -3.18 -9.44 18.01
N LEU A 212 -3.82 -8.49 17.36
CA LEU A 212 -3.38 -7.81 16.15
C LEU A 212 -3.14 -6.33 16.49
N ILE A 213 -1.98 -5.82 16.12
CA ILE A 213 -1.54 -4.45 16.38
C ILE A 213 -1.30 -3.80 15.03
N MET A 214 -2.01 -2.72 14.76
CA MET A 214 -1.99 -2.03 13.48
C MET A 214 -1.56 -0.57 13.67
N PRO A 215 -0.24 -0.29 13.67
CA PRO A 215 0.23 1.08 13.58
C PRO A 215 -0.21 1.70 12.24
N VAL A 216 -0.91 2.83 12.30
CA VAL A 216 -1.43 3.52 11.13
C VAL A 216 -0.47 4.62 10.72
N VAL A 217 0.04 4.54 9.49
CA VAL A 217 1.14 5.38 9.01
C VAL A 217 0.68 6.22 7.84
N LYS A 218 0.85 7.53 7.95
CA LYS A 218 0.78 8.43 6.80
C LYS A 218 2.05 8.28 5.98
N VAL A 219 1.93 7.61 4.83
CA VAL A 219 3.08 7.29 3.98
C VAL A 219 3.55 8.53 3.23
N GLU A 220 4.85 8.80 3.31
CA GLU A 220 5.52 9.93 2.66
C GLU A 220 6.44 9.48 1.53
N GLN A 221 6.98 8.25 1.63
CA GLN A 221 7.93 7.70 0.68
C GLN A 221 7.67 6.19 0.49
N VAL A 222 7.81 5.72 -0.75
CA VAL A 222 7.70 4.31 -1.12
C VAL A 222 8.89 3.95 -2.00
N GLU A 223 9.64 2.93 -1.59
CA GLU A 223 10.72 2.30 -2.33
C GLU A 223 10.37 0.83 -2.63
N VAL A 224 10.82 0.32 -3.77
CA VAL A 224 10.63 -1.09 -4.15
C VAL A 224 11.99 -1.73 -4.39
N VAL A 225 12.24 -2.81 -3.67
CA VAL A 225 13.52 -3.52 -3.69
C VAL A 225 13.30 -4.97 -4.06
N LEU A 226 14.11 -5.49 -4.98
CA LEU A 226 14.09 -6.89 -5.35
C LEU A 226 14.56 -7.76 -4.18
N VAL A 227 13.74 -8.74 -3.80
CA VAL A 227 14.18 -9.80 -2.89
C VAL A 227 14.97 -10.79 -3.73
N LYS A 228 16.29 -10.82 -3.56
CA LYS A 228 17.11 -11.80 -4.28
C LYS A 228 16.63 -13.21 -3.91
N PRO A 229 16.47 -14.13 -4.88
CA PRO A 229 16.29 -15.53 -4.55
C PRO A 229 17.48 -15.97 -3.69
N HIS A 230 17.22 -16.71 -2.61
CA HIS A 230 18.27 -17.42 -1.93
C HIS A 230 18.99 -18.30 -2.97
N ALA A 231 20.27 -18.00 -3.22
CA ALA A 231 21.14 -18.80 -4.07
C ALA A 231 21.54 -20.10 -3.36
#